data_AF-A0A4V3RUW3-F1
#
_entry.id   AF-A0A4V3RUW3-F1
#
_cell.length_a   1.000
_cell.length_b   1.000
_cell.length_c   1.000
_cell.angle_alpha   90.00
_cell.angle_beta   90.00
_cell.angle_gamma   90.00
#
_symmetry.space_group_name_H-M   'P 1'
#
loop_
_entity.id
_entity.type
_entity.pdbx_description
1 polymer ?
#
loop_
_entity_poly.entity_id
_entity_poly.type
_entity_poly.pdbx_seq_one_letter_code
_entity_poly.pdbx_strand_id
1 'polypeptide(L)'
;MNRFVLPFLSLFLLVMIGCTNNAPKSTYKEDAKEQLAQTDDIERFKLFPTQNMWTFIKLDTQTGQMWQVQYSVKGDEGRFEYDLNPKPLITIGKKVNGRFELYSTQNIYNFILLDRIDGKVWQVQWSFDEENRAVVPISRTVQP
;
A
#
# COMPACT_ATOMS: atom_id res chain seq x y z
N MET A 1 -54.98 -51.36 54.82
CA MET A 1 -55.22 -51.10 53.37
C MET A 1 -54.50 -49.81 53.03
N ASN A 2 -53.24 -49.87 52.59
CA ASN A 2 -52.82 -49.94 51.17
C ASN A 2 -53.54 -48.92 50.27
N ARG A 3 -52.92 -48.10 49.42
CA ARG A 3 -51.52 -47.72 49.09
C ARG A 3 -51.68 -46.62 48.02
N PHE A 4 -50.94 -45.51 48.09
CA PHE A 4 -50.87 -44.49 47.04
C PHE A 4 -49.41 -44.36 46.55
N VAL A 5 -49.23 -44.62 45.24
CA VAL A 5 -48.27 -44.12 44.22
C VAL A 5 -46.99 -43.39 44.72
N LEU A 6 -45.73 -43.57 44.26
CA LEU A 6 -45.08 -43.67 42.93
C LEU A 6 -43.61 -44.12 43.15
N PRO A 7 -42.89 -44.69 42.15
CA PRO A 7 -41.44 -44.87 42.20
C PRO A 7 -40.72 -43.71 41.49
N PHE A 8 -39.68 -43.13 42.10
CA PHE A 8 -38.64 -42.43 41.33
C PHE A 8 -37.26 -42.75 41.91
N LEU A 9 -36.45 -43.32 41.03
CA LEU A 9 -35.18 -43.98 41.24
C LEU A 9 -34.02 -43.03 40.96
N SER A 10 -32.95 -43.21 41.75
CA SER A 10 -31.55 -42.80 41.57
C SER A 10 -31.16 -41.32 41.66
N LEU A 11 -30.73 -41.02 42.88
CA LEU A 11 -29.50 -40.31 43.25
C LEU A 11 -28.29 -40.69 42.36
N PHE A 12 -27.64 -39.71 41.75
CA PHE A 12 -26.18 -39.70 41.56
C PHE A 12 -25.66 -38.26 41.69
N LEU A 13 -24.91 -38.03 42.77
CA LEU A 13 -24.09 -36.87 43.02
C LEU A 13 -22.70 -37.11 42.42
N LEU A 14 -22.21 -36.21 41.57
CA LEU A 14 -20.78 -35.98 41.36
C LEU A 14 -20.55 -34.48 41.20
N VAL A 15 -19.94 -33.89 42.23
CA VAL A 15 -19.37 -32.54 42.24
C VAL A 15 -17.99 -32.62 41.60
N MET A 16 -17.65 -31.74 40.66
CA MET A 16 -16.28 -31.24 40.48
C MET A 16 -16.29 -29.76 40.06
N ILE A 17 -15.48 -29.02 40.81
CA ILE A 17 -15.12 -27.60 40.70
C ILE A 17 -14.11 -27.44 39.54
N GLY A 18 -14.19 -26.34 38.77
CA GLY A 18 -13.15 -25.97 37.80
C GLY A 18 -13.31 -24.57 37.25
N CYS A 19 -12.28 -23.75 37.40
CA CYS A 19 -12.24 -22.29 37.28
C CYS A 19 -12.34 -21.71 35.85
N THR A 20 -12.87 -20.48 35.80
CA THR A 20 -12.48 -19.29 35.00
C THR A 20 -12.00 -19.46 33.56
N ASN A 21 -12.65 -18.73 32.64
CA ASN A 21 -11.98 -17.92 31.61
C ASN A 21 -12.96 -16.87 31.07
N ASN A 22 -12.94 -15.67 31.66
CA ASN A 22 -13.46 -14.47 31.00
C ASN A 22 -12.40 -14.02 30.00
N ALA A 23 -12.48 -14.49 28.76
CA ALA A 23 -11.73 -13.91 27.66
C ALA A 23 -12.33 -12.52 27.33
N PRO A 24 -11.55 -11.44 27.33
CA PRO A 24 -12.06 -10.13 26.91
C PRO A 24 -12.39 -10.18 25.41
N LYS A 25 -13.63 -9.82 25.05
CA LYS A 25 -14.00 -9.44 23.69
C LYS A 25 -13.21 -8.19 23.33
N SER A 26 -12.06 -8.39 22.72
CA SER A 26 -11.28 -7.33 22.12
C SER A 26 -12.02 -6.77 20.91
N THR A 27 -12.30 -5.48 21.03
CA THR A 27 -12.76 -4.56 20.00
C THR A 27 -11.75 -4.56 18.83
N TYR A 28 -11.88 -5.52 17.90
CA TYR A 28 -11.10 -5.60 16.66
C TYR A 28 -12.01 -5.41 15.43
N LYS A 29 -12.99 -4.51 15.50
CA LYS A 29 -13.93 -4.30 14.38
C LYS A 29 -14.17 -2.85 13.98
N GLU A 30 -13.52 -1.88 14.64
CA GLU A 30 -13.69 -0.47 14.30
C GLU A 30 -12.63 0.00 13.26
N ASP A 31 -11.37 -0.41 13.42
CA ASP A 31 -10.26 0.03 12.53
C ASP A 31 -10.26 -0.64 11.14
N ALA A 32 -11.03 -1.72 10.95
CA ALA A 32 -11.05 -2.47 9.70
C ALA A 32 -12.01 -1.88 8.65
N LYS A 33 -12.78 -0.84 8.99
CA LYS A 33 -13.87 -0.32 8.15
C LYS A 33 -13.54 0.99 7.42
N GLU A 34 -12.37 1.59 7.67
CA GLU A 34 -11.89 2.77 6.95
C GLU A 34 -10.94 2.46 5.77
N GLN A 35 -10.79 1.19 5.38
CA GLN A 35 -10.33 0.84 4.02
C GLN A 35 -11.51 0.92 3.04
N LEU A 36 -12.06 2.12 2.89
CA LEU A 36 -13.16 2.40 1.98
C LEU A 36 -12.67 2.30 0.52
N ALA A 37 -13.16 1.25 -0.16
CA ALA A 37 -13.27 1.15 -1.62
C ALA A 37 -12.01 1.47 -2.41
N GLN A 38 -10.99 0.60 -2.34
CA GLN A 38 -10.15 0.41 -3.53
C GLN A 38 -11.06 -0.20 -4.59
N THR A 39 -11.61 0.62 -5.48
CA THR A 39 -12.27 0.14 -6.69
C THR A 39 -11.22 -0.66 -7.47
N ASP A 40 -11.55 -1.90 -7.87
CA ASP A 40 -10.71 -2.75 -8.73
C ASP A 40 -10.27 -2.04 -10.04
N ASP A 41 -10.88 -0.90 -10.36
CA ASP A 41 -10.66 -0.06 -11.53
C ASP A 41 -9.44 0.89 -11.43
N ILE A 42 -8.80 1.04 -10.26
CA ILE A 42 -7.62 1.93 -10.13
C ILE A 42 -6.32 1.12 -10.05
N GLU A 43 -5.47 1.27 -11.07
CA GLU A 43 -4.27 0.46 -11.20
C GLU A 43 -3.23 0.81 -10.15
N ARG A 44 -2.69 -0.22 -9.48
CA ARG A 44 -1.58 -0.06 -8.53
C ARG A 44 -0.27 0.35 -9.21
N PHE A 45 -0.03 -0.15 -10.42
CA PHE A 45 1.20 0.14 -11.17
C PHE A 45 0.87 0.80 -12.50
N LYS A 46 1.60 1.87 -12.84
CA LYS A 46 1.48 2.58 -14.12
C LYS A 46 2.86 2.82 -14.74
N LEU A 47 2.92 2.77 -16.07
CA LEU A 47 4.12 3.13 -16.84
C LEU A 47 3.94 4.52 -17.44
N PHE A 48 4.97 5.35 -17.31
CA PHE A 48 5.05 6.70 -17.85
C PHE A 48 6.19 6.76 -18.86
N PRO A 49 5.93 7.09 -20.14
CA PRO A 49 6.98 7.20 -21.14
C PRO A 49 7.89 8.40 -20.83
N THR A 50 9.19 8.23 -21.06
CA THR A 50 10.11 9.37 -21.13
C THR A 50 10.24 9.84 -22.58
N GLN A 51 10.93 10.95 -22.83
CA GLN A 51 11.27 11.34 -24.20
C GLN A 51 12.34 10.41 -24.84
N ASN A 52 13.05 9.63 -24.04
CA ASN A 52 13.83 8.50 -24.56
C ASN A 52 12.89 7.33 -24.83
N MET A 53 12.73 6.96 -26.10
CA MET A 53 11.80 5.92 -26.54
C MET A 53 12.04 4.53 -25.94
N TRP A 54 13.22 4.27 -25.36
CA TRP A 54 13.58 3.00 -24.74
C TRP A 54 13.26 2.96 -23.23
N THR A 55 13.03 4.12 -22.62
CA THR A 55 12.98 4.29 -21.17
C THR A 55 11.60 4.75 -20.69
N PHE A 56 11.11 4.09 -19.65
CA PHE A 56 9.88 4.40 -18.94
C PHE A 56 10.15 4.57 -17.44
N ILE A 57 9.23 5.25 -16.75
CA ILE A 57 9.13 5.19 -15.30
C ILE A 57 7.95 4.30 -14.92
N LYS A 58 8.19 3.24 -14.16
CA LYS A 58 7.14 2.44 -13.52
C LYS A 58 6.88 3.03 -12.13
N LEU A 59 5.63 3.38 -11.85
CA LEU A 59 5.20 3.96 -10.58
C LEU A 59 4.26 3.00 -9.85
N ASP A 60 4.54 2.69 -8.59
CA ASP A 60 3.53 2.20 -7.65
C ASP A 60 2.68 3.41 -7.22
N THR A 61 1.49 3.54 -7.83
CA THR A 61 0.58 4.68 -7.64
C THR A 61 0.01 4.73 -6.22
N GLN A 62 0.13 3.64 -5.45
CA GLN A 62 -0.33 3.56 -4.08
C GLN A 62 0.69 4.14 -3.09
N THR A 63 1.97 3.92 -3.34
CA THR A 63 3.04 4.18 -2.37
C THR A 63 4.09 5.20 -2.81
N GLY A 64 4.15 5.53 -4.10
CA GLY A 64 5.14 6.46 -4.66
C GLY A 64 6.53 5.85 -4.85
N GLN A 65 6.67 4.53 -4.64
CA GLN A 65 7.87 3.80 -5.07
C GLN A 65 7.88 3.76 -6.60
N MET A 66 9.07 3.85 -7.19
CA MET A 66 9.18 3.86 -8.64
C MET A 66 10.53 3.34 -9.13
N TRP A 67 10.51 2.92 -10.39
CA TRP A 67 11.61 2.27 -11.07
C TRP A 67 11.81 2.87 -12.46
N GLN A 68 13.07 3.00 -12.87
CA GLN A 68 13.40 3.19 -14.27
C GLN A 68 13.33 1.83 -14.97
N VAL A 69 12.56 1.75 -16.04
CA VAL A 69 12.40 0.54 -16.86
C VAL A 69 12.96 0.81 -18.25
N GLN A 70 13.80 -0.09 -18.74
CA GLN A 70 14.31 -0.04 -20.11
C GLN A 70 14.08 -1.36 -20.83
N TYR A 71 13.67 -1.27 -22.10
CA TYR A 71 13.56 -2.42 -23.00
C TYR A 71 14.60 -2.36 -24.12
N SER A 72 14.83 -3.50 -24.78
CA SER A 72 15.76 -3.67 -25.88
C SER A 72 15.23 -4.67 -26.91
N VAL A 73 15.53 -4.39 -28.18
CA VAL A 73 15.23 -5.28 -29.33
C VAL A 73 16.46 -6.07 -29.79
N LYS A 74 17.65 -5.77 -29.25
CA LYS A 74 18.91 -6.41 -29.66
C LYS A 74 19.29 -7.63 -28.82
N GLY A 75 18.54 -7.92 -27.75
CA GLY A 75 18.79 -9.03 -26.82
C GLY A 75 18.41 -8.66 -25.40
N ASP A 76 18.82 -9.50 -24.44
CA ASP A 76 18.61 -9.24 -23.00
C ASP A 76 19.54 -8.14 -22.46
N GLU A 77 20.66 -7.91 -23.14
CA GLU A 77 21.52 -6.76 -22.91
C GLU A 77 20.73 -5.46 -23.13
N GLY A 78 20.67 -4.63 -22.09
CA GLY A 78 19.91 -3.38 -22.08
C GLY A 78 18.45 -3.50 -21.67
N ARG A 79 17.97 -4.68 -21.26
CA ARG A 79 16.70 -4.85 -20.54
C ARG A 79 16.96 -4.82 -19.04
N PHE A 80 16.40 -3.83 -18.36
CA PHE A 80 16.58 -3.74 -16.92
C PHE A 80 15.46 -2.94 -16.26
N GLU A 81 15.38 -3.13 -14.95
CA GLU A 81 14.62 -2.30 -14.05
C GLU A 81 15.56 -1.90 -12.90
N TYR A 82 15.66 -0.60 -12.65
CA TYR A 82 16.43 -0.08 -11.54
C TYR A 82 15.57 0.76 -10.61
N ASP A 83 15.87 0.68 -9.32
CA ASP A 83 15.25 1.56 -8.33
C ASP A 83 15.55 3.02 -8.68
N LEU A 84 14.47 3.81 -8.72
CA LEU A 84 14.52 5.26 -8.80
C LEU A 84 14.10 5.90 -7.47
N ASN A 85 13.07 5.32 -6.83
CA ASN A 85 12.77 5.56 -5.43
C ASN A 85 12.32 4.26 -4.76
N PRO A 86 13.19 3.57 -4.02
CA PRO A 86 12.85 2.30 -3.36
C PRO A 86 12.05 2.48 -2.07
N LYS A 87 11.92 3.71 -1.56
CA LYS A 87 11.25 3.99 -0.28
C LYS A 87 9.84 4.54 -0.53
N PRO A 88 8.81 4.02 0.16
CA PRO A 88 7.47 4.58 0.05
C PRO A 88 7.44 6.03 0.54
N LEU A 89 6.67 6.88 -0.16
CA LEU A 89 6.45 8.28 0.17
C LEU A 89 5.29 8.50 1.15
N ILE A 90 4.72 7.40 1.67
CA ILE A 90 3.57 7.40 2.58
C ILE A 90 3.91 6.73 3.91
N THR A 91 3.16 7.11 4.95
CA THR A 91 3.13 6.40 6.23
C THR A 91 2.16 5.23 6.20
N ILE A 92 2.29 4.32 7.17
CA ILE A 92 1.34 3.21 7.39
C ILE A 92 -0.09 3.77 7.50
N GLY A 93 -1.06 3.06 6.91
CA GLY A 93 -2.48 3.43 6.93
C GLY A 93 -2.93 4.37 5.80
N LYS A 94 -2.03 4.97 5.01
CA LYS A 94 -2.40 5.91 3.94
C LYS A 94 -2.30 5.34 2.51
N LYS A 95 -2.44 4.02 2.37
CA LYS A 95 -2.34 3.30 1.09
C LYS A 95 -3.62 3.48 0.29
N VAL A 96 -3.52 4.14 -0.87
CA VAL A 96 -4.64 4.32 -1.82
C VAL A 96 -4.08 4.27 -3.25
N ASN A 97 -4.50 3.30 -4.08
CA ASN A 97 -4.12 3.23 -5.50
C ASN A 97 -4.53 4.53 -6.21
N GLY A 98 -3.73 4.93 -7.19
CA GLY A 98 -3.96 6.18 -7.93
C GLY A 98 -3.66 7.46 -7.13
N ARG A 99 -3.14 7.34 -5.90
CA ARG A 99 -2.72 8.49 -5.10
C ARG A 99 -1.62 9.28 -5.78
N PHE A 100 -0.62 8.60 -6.33
CA PHE A 100 0.51 9.23 -6.99
C PHE A 100 0.37 9.19 -8.52
N GLU A 101 0.67 10.31 -9.16
CA GLU A 101 0.65 10.48 -10.62
C GLU A 101 1.90 11.26 -11.07
N LEU A 102 2.53 10.84 -12.18
CA LEU A 102 3.67 11.53 -12.78
C LEU A 102 3.20 12.42 -13.93
N TYR A 103 3.78 13.62 -14.01
CA TYR A 103 3.59 14.56 -15.10
C TYR A 103 4.92 14.78 -15.81
N SER A 104 4.94 14.53 -17.12
CA SER A 104 6.13 14.74 -17.96
C SER A 104 6.50 16.22 -18.04
N THR A 105 7.79 16.51 -18.09
CA THR A 105 8.30 17.85 -18.41
C THR A 105 8.89 17.89 -19.83
N GLN A 106 9.26 19.09 -20.28
CA GLN A 106 10.04 19.24 -21.52
C GLN A 106 11.49 18.75 -21.38
N ASN A 107 12.01 18.65 -20.17
CA ASN A 107 13.32 18.08 -19.91
C ASN A 107 13.20 16.55 -19.85
N ILE A 108 13.95 15.85 -20.69
CA ILE A 108 13.84 14.38 -20.86
C ILE A 108 14.06 13.60 -19.57
N TYR A 109 14.87 14.14 -18.66
CA TYR A 109 15.28 13.49 -17.42
C TYR A 109 14.31 13.76 -16.27
N ASN A 110 13.40 14.72 -16.40
CA ASN A 110 12.63 15.24 -15.27
C ASN A 110 11.11 15.06 -15.41
N PHE A 111 10.48 14.72 -14.31
CA PHE A 111 9.03 14.64 -14.11
C PHE A 111 8.64 15.39 -12.84
N ILE A 112 7.35 15.75 -12.74
CA ILE A 112 6.73 16.20 -11.49
C ILE A 112 5.84 15.09 -10.98
N LEU A 113 6.10 14.61 -9.76
CA LEU A 113 5.21 13.69 -9.06
C LEU A 113 4.20 14.49 -8.24
N LEU A 114 2.91 14.16 -8.36
CA LEU A 114 1.84 14.72 -7.54
C LEU A 114 1.26 13.64 -6.64
N ASP A 115 1.20 13.92 -5.34
CA ASP A 115 0.29 13.25 -4.42
C ASP A 115 -1.09 13.89 -4.55
N ARG A 116 -2.03 13.19 -5.22
CA ARG A 116 -3.39 13.67 -5.49
C ARG A 116 -4.28 13.78 -4.24
N ILE A 117 -3.81 13.30 -3.09
CA ILE A 117 -4.53 13.37 -1.82
C ILE A 117 -3.99 14.53 -0.97
N ASP A 118 -2.70 14.53 -0.65
CA ASP A 118 -2.12 15.57 0.24
C ASP A 118 -1.67 16.83 -0.54
N GLY A 119 -1.66 16.80 -1.88
CA GLY A 119 -1.21 17.91 -2.73
C GLY A 119 0.30 18.17 -2.69
N LYS A 120 1.08 17.23 -2.16
CA LYS A 120 2.55 17.29 -2.12
C LYS A 120 3.11 17.02 -3.51
N VAL A 121 4.26 17.62 -3.78
CA VAL A 121 4.93 17.53 -5.08
C VAL A 121 6.41 17.20 -4.91
N TRP A 122 6.95 16.45 -5.86
CA TRP A 122 8.37 16.11 -5.92
C TRP A 122 8.88 16.33 -7.34
N GLN A 123 10.13 16.79 -7.45
CA GLN A 123 10.91 16.64 -8.65
C GLN A 123 11.40 15.19 -8.72
N VAL A 124 11.18 14.55 -9.86
CA VAL A 124 11.67 13.20 -10.15
C VAL A 124 12.66 13.29 -11.30
N GLN A 125 13.89 12.85 -11.07
CA GLN A 125 14.96 12.82 -12.06
C GLN A 125 15.47 11.39 -12.26
N TRP A 126 15.40 10.88 -13.49
CA TRP A 126 15.99 9.58 -13.85
C TRP A 126 17.34 9.77 -14.56
N SER A 127 18.21 8.76 -14.47
CA SER A 127 19.51 8.74 -15.12
C SER A 127 20.04 7.30 -15.22
N PHE A 128 20.87 7.04 -16.22
CA PHE A 128 21.66 5.80 -16.26
C PHE A 128 22.63 5.72 -15.08
N ASP A 129 23.20 6.86 -14.69
CA ASP A 129 24.07 6.96 -13.52
C ASP A 129 23.23 7.02 -12.24
N GLU A 130 23.43 6.05 -11.35
CA GLU A 130 22.66 5.93 -10.10
C GLU A 130 22.74 7.19 -9.22
N GLU A 131 23.92 7.81 -9.14
CA GLU A 131 24.17 9.03 -8.36
C GLU A 131 23.38 10.26 -8.84
N ASN A 132 22.93 10.23 -10.10
CA ASN A 132 22.16 11.31 -10.72
C ASN A 132 20.64 11.07 -10.67
N ARG A 133 20.19 9.99 -10.01
CA ARG A 133 18.78 9.71 -9.78
C ARG A 133 18.29 10.41 -8.52
N ALA A 134 17.12 11.04 -8.60
CA ALA A 134 16.60 11.79 -7.46
C ALA A 134 15.07 11.83 -7.44
N VAL A 135 14.50 11.76 -6.23
CA VAL A 135 13.11 12.13 -5.94
C VAL A 135 13.12 13.11 -4.77
N VAL A 136 12.99 14.39 -5.09
CA VAL A 136 13.22 15.49 -4.14
C VAL A 136 11.93 16.27 -3.92
N PRO A 137 11.49 16.46 -2.65
CA PRO A 137 10.28 17.24 -2.38
C PRO A 137 10.44 18.69 -2.82
N ILE A 138 9.40 19.24 -3.43
CA ILE A 138 9.33 20.65 -3.79
C ILE A 138 8.56 21.37 -2.67
N SER A 139 9.28 22.13 -1.85
CA SER A 139 8.70 22.91 -0.75
C SER A 139 8.01 24.16 -1.28
N ARG A 140 6.87 24.51 -0.67
CA ARG A 140 6.28 25.84 -0.88
C ARG A 140 7.17 26.87 -0.21
N THR A 141 7.74 27.77 -1.01
CA THR A 141 8.34 28.99 -0.46
C THR A 141 7.21 29.97 -0.18
N VAL A 142 7.12 30.46 1.06
CA VAL A 142 6.33 31.66 1.34
C VAL A 142 7.19 32.80 0.82
N GLN A 143 6.79 33.41 -0.30
CA GLN A 143 7.42 34.65 -0.73
C GLN A 143 7.12 35.72 0.34
N PRO A 144 8.13 36.51 0.77
CA PRO A 144 7.93 37.58 1.75
C PRO A 144 6.97 38.65 1.25
#